data_AF-A0A928YJM9-F1
#
_entry.id   AF-A0A928YJM9-F1
#
_cell.length_a   1.000
_cell.length_b   1.000
_cell.length_c   1.000
_cell.angle_alpha   90.00
_cell.angle_beta   90.00
_cell.angle_gamma   90.00
#
_symmetry.space_group_name_H-M   'P 1'
#
loop_
_entity.id
_entity.type
_entity.pdbx_description
1 polymer ?
#
loop_
_entity_poly.entity_id
_entity_poly.type
_entity_poly.pdbx_seq_one_letter_code
_entity_poly.pdbx_strand_id
1 'polypeptide(L)'
;MEAKSRQTNIKMTARKLRRVINEVRGKAVNEALDMLRFMPYFAARVVEKNVKAAAANAFEQAGVKSDALKVSEIFADESVSYKRGKPRAQGRIYKRLKRTSHLTVKVSDTSK
;
A
#
# COMPACT_ATOMS: atom_id res chain seq x y z
N MET A 1 18.32 0.98 -10.16
CA MET A 1 18.08 2.16 -9.29
C MET A 1 16.73 1.98 -8.64
N GLU A 2 16.57 2.42 -7.39
CA GLU A 2 15.34 2.21 -6.63
C GLU A 2 14.80 3.54 -6.09
N ALA A 3 13.51 3.78 -6.30
CA ALA A 3 12.77 4.87 -5.66
C ALA A 3 11.71 4.28 -4.72
N LYS A 4 11.44 4.96 -3.62
CA LYS A 4 10.48 4.50 -2.60
C LYS A 4 9.41 5.55 -2.32
N SER A 5 8.24 5.06 -1.94
CA SER A 5 7.15 5.83 -1.33
C SER A 5 6.70 5.13 -0.06
N ARG A 6 6.49 5.89 1.02
CA ARG A 6 6.04 5.36 2.31
C ARG A 6 4.89 6.20 2.83
N GLN A 7 3.77 5.55 3.11
CA GLN A 7 2.64 6.16 3.79
C GLN A 7 2.46 5.57 5.18
N THR A 8 2.50 6.44 6.18
CA THR A 8 2.36 6.06 7.60
C THR A 8 0.92 6.27 8.10
N ASN A 9 0.56 5.57 9.18
CA ASN A 9 -0.71 5.71 9.90
C ASN A 9 -1.98 5.55 9.05
N ILE A 10 -1.98 4.61 8.11
CA ILE A 10 -3.17 4.28 7.32
C ILE A 10 -4.20 3.64 8.25
N LYS A 11 -5.42 4.21 8.31
CA LYS A 11 -6.53 3.73 9.16
C LYS A 11 -7.19 2.45 8.62
N MET A 12 -6.38 1.45 8.33
CA MET A 12 -6.79 0.16 7.80
C MET A 12 -5.88 -0.95 8.33
N THR A 13 -6.42 -2.15 8.46
CA THR A 13 -5.66 -3.35 8.84
C THR A 13 -4.69 -3.76 7.73
N ALA A 14 -3.45 -4.13 8.07
CA ALA A 14 -2.45 -4.59 7.11
C ALA A 14 -2.95 -5.75 6.23
N ARG A 15 -3.73 -6.69 6.78
CA ARG A 15 -4.33 -7.81 6.01
C ARG A 15 -5.15 -7.36 4.79
N LYS A 16 -5.92 -6.28 4.91
CA LYS A 16 -6.75 -5.75 3.79
C LYS A 16 -5.88 -5.13 2.70
N LEU A 17 -4.80 -4.45 3.09
CA LEU A 17 -3.80 -3.94 2.14
C LEU A 17 -3.04 -5.07 1.45
N ARG A 18 -2.58 -6.07 2.20
CA ARG A 18 -1.82 -7.22 1.68
C ARG A 18 -2.56 -7.97 0.58
N ARG A 19 -3.90 -8.08 0.68
CA ARG A 19 -4.74 -8.67 -0.37
C ARG A 19 -4.54 -7.98 -1.72
N VAL A 20 -4.48 -6.66 -1.74
CA VAL A 20 -4.29 -5.89 -2.98
C VAL A 20 -2.82 -5.89 -3.40
N ILE A 21 -1.93 -5.67 -2.45
CA ILE A 21 -0.48 -5.58 -2.68
C ILE A 21 0.09 -6.84 -3.36
N ASN A 22 -0.40 -8.02 -2.97
CA ASN A 22 0.07 -9.27 -3.55
C ASN A 22 -0.23 -9.38 -5.06
N GLU A 23 -1.30 -8.75 -5.54
CA GLU A 23 -1.68 -8.78 -6.96
C GLU A 23 -0.82 -7.88 -7.85
N VAL A 24 -0.20 -6.83 -7.27
CA VAL A 24 0.60 -5.84 -8.00
C VAL A 24 2.11 -5.98 -7.79
N ARG A 25 2.54 -6.90 -6.93
CA ARG A 25 3.97 -7.17 -6.71
C ARG A 25 4.61 -7.73 -7.98
N GLY A 26 5.73 -7.17 -8.40
CA GLY A 26 6.50 -7.65 -9.55
C GLY A 26 5.97 -7.22 -10.93
N LYS A 27 4.84 -6.51 -10.99
CA LYS A 27 4.27 -6.02 -12.24
C LYS A 27 4.91 -4.71 -12.70
N ALA A 28 4.77 -4.41 -13.99
CA ALA A 28 5.10 -3.10 -14.54
C ALA A 28 4.22 -2.02 -13.88
N VAL A 29 4.75 -0.81 -13.71
CA VAL A 29 4.03 0.27 -13.02
C VAL A 29 2.72 0.62 -13.74
N ASN A 30 2.71 0.70 -15.07
CA ASN A 30 1.50 1.02 -15.83
C ASN A 30 0.41 -0.06 -15.66
N GLU A 31 0.79 -1.33 -15.82
CA GLU A 31 -0.13 -2.47 -15.61
C GLU A 31 -0.70 -2.48 -14.19
N ALA A 32 0.16 -2.20 -13.19
CA ALA A 32 -0.26 -2.11 -11.80
C ALA A 32 -1.26 -0.95 -11.58
N LEU A 33 -1.05 0.20 -12.19
CA LEU A 33 -1.96 1.35 -12.08
C LEU A 33 -3.33 1.06 -12.70
N ASP A 34 -3.37 0.41 -13.87
CA ASP A 34 -4.62 0.04 -14.52
C ASP A 34 -5.39 -0.99 -13.69
N MET A 35 -4.70 -2.02 -13.19
CA MET A 35 -5.29 -3.03 -12.32
C MET A 35 -5.87 -2.39 -11.04
N LEU A 36 -5.12 -1.50 -10.39
CA LEU A 36 -5.56 -0.83 -9.16
C LEU A 36 -6.75 0.10 -9.39
N ARG A 37 -6.85 0.73 -10.56
CA ARG A 37 -7.95 1.64 -10.92
C ARG A 37 -9.30 0.93 -10.98
N PHE A 38 -9.33 -0.32 -11.46
CA PHE A 38 -10.56 -1.10 -11.63
C PHE A 38 -10.85 -2.06 -10.47
N MET A 39 -9.95 -2.21 -9.51
CA MET A 39 -10.20 -3.06 -8.35
C MET A 39 -11.32 -2.47 -7.44
N PRO A 40 -12.28 -3.30 -6.99
CA PRO A 40 -13.42 -2.83 -6.20
C PRO A 40 -13.06 -2.53 -4.72
N TYR A 41 -11.80 -2.70 -4.34
CA TYR A 41 -11.36 -2.56 -2.95
C TYR A 41 -10.95 -1.12 -2.62
N PHE A 42 -11.41 -0.58 -1.49
CA PHE A 42 -10.92 0.71 -0.98
C PHE A 42 -9.39 0.75 -0.81
N ALA A 43 -8.78 -0.40 -0.48
CA ALA A 43 -7.33 -0.53 -0.39
C ALA A 43 -6.60 -0.22 -1.71
N ALA A 44 -7.24 -0.45 -2.86
CA ALA A 44 -6.65 -0.19 -4.17
C ALA A 44 -6.38 1.30 -4.38
N ARG A 45 -7.31 2.18 -3.99
CA ARG A 45 -7.11 3.65 -4.05
C ARG A 45 -5.90 4.11 -3.24
N VAL A 46 -5.67 3.50 -2.07
CA VAL A 46 -4.52 3.83 -1.22
C VAL A 46 -3.23 3.36 -1.89
N VAL A 47 -3.19 2.14 -2.41
CA VAL A 47 -2.01 1.59 -3.08
C VAL A 47 -1.71 2.37 -4.37
N GLU A 48 -2.72 2.67 -5.18
CA GLU A 48 -2.61 3.45 -6.43
C GLU A 48 -1.92 4.79 -6.19
N LYS A 49 -2.36 5.54 -5.17
CA LYS A 49 -1.74 6.82 -4.81
C LYS A 49 -0.24 6.66 -4.47
N ASN A 50 0.12 5.59 -3.78
CA ASN A 50 1.52 5.36 -3.40
C ASN A 50 2.38 4.88 -4.57
N VAL A 51 1.83 4.08 -5.48
CA VAL A 51 2.52 3.68 -6.72
C VAL A 51 2.76 4.90 -7.61
N LYS A 52 1.76 5.76 -7.79
CA LYS A 52 1.92 7.04 -8.51
C LYS A 52 3.00 7.92 -7.88
N ALA A 53 3.01 8.05 -6.56
CA ALA A 53 4.03 8.81 -5.85
C ALA A 53 5.43 8.19 -5.99
N ALA A 54 5.56 6.86 -5.95
CA ALA A 54 6.84 6.19 -6.15
C ALA A 54 7.39 6.40 -7.58
N ALA A 55 6.52 6.36 -8.59
CA ALA A 55 6.88 6.64 -9.98
C ALA A 55 7.30 8.10 -10.16
N ALA A 56 6.59 9.05 -9.55
CA ALA A 56 6.98 10.46 -9.56
C ALA A 56 8.36 10.69 -8.91
N ASN A 57 8.63 10.06 -7.76
CA ASN A 57 9.93 10.14 -7.11
C ASN A 57 11.06 9.55 -7.99
N ALA A 58 10.78 8.47 -8.74
CA ALA A 58 11.74 7.90 -9.68
C ALA A 58 12.04 8.85 -10.85
N PHE A 59 11.02 9.55 -11.35
CA PHE A 59 11.16 10.55 -12.40
C PHE A 59 11.98 11.75 -11.93
N GLU A 60 11.70 12.28 -10.74
CA GLU A 60 12.46 13.43 -10.20
C GLU A 60 13.92 13.08 -9.91
N GLN A 61 14.20 11.87 -9.43
CA GLN A 61 15.55 11.49 -9.05
C GLN A 61 16.45 11.12 -10.25
N ALA A 62 15.87 10.58 -11.33
CA ALA A 62 16.64 9.96 -12.41
C ALA A 62 16.10 10.21 -13.83
N GLY A 63 15.00 10.96 -13.98
CA GLY A 63 14.36 11.20 -15.28
C GLY A 63 13.72 9.97 -15.92
N VAL A 64 13.59 8.87 -15.18
CA VAL A 64 13.08 7.60 -15.71
C VAL A 64 11.56 7.67 -15.85
N LYS A 65 11.05 7.35 -17.04
CA LYS A 65 9.61 7.31 -17.33
C LYS A 65 8.97 6.07 -16.71
N SER A 66 7.67 6.16 -16.43
CA SER A 66 6.86 5.07 -15.84
C SER A 66 6.92 3.76 -16.62
N ASP A 67 7.11 3.81 -17.93
CA ASP A 67 7.13 2.64 -18.83
C ASP A 67 8.30 1.69 -18.56
N ALA A 68 9.41 2.21 -18.04
CA ALA A 68 10.60 1.42 -17.71
C ALA A 68 10.61 0.89 -16.26
N LEU A 69 9.64 1.29 -15.44
CA LEU A 69 9.61 0.97 -14.01
C LEU A 69 8.77 -0.29 -13.71
N LYS A 70 9.30 -1.13 -12.82
CA LYS A 70 8.60 -2.27 -12.22
C LYS A 70 8.43 -2.06 -10.71
N VAL A 71 7.36 -2.62 -10.13
CA VAL A 71 7.17 -2.64 -8.67
C VAL A 71 8.06 -3.73 -8.09
N SER A 72 9.23 -3.37 -7.57
CA SER A 72 10.22 -4.31 -7.04
C SER A 72 9.76 -4.95 -5.74
N GLU A 73 9.46 -4.11 -4.74
CA GLU A 73 9.02 -4.55 -3.43
C GLU A 73 7.84 -3.73 -2.96
N ILE A 74 6.82 -4.42 -2.45
CA ILE A 74 5.68 -3.77 -1.85
C ILE A 74 5.16 -4.60 -0.67
N PHE A 75 5.06 -3.94 0.48
CA PHE A 75 4.65 -4.57 1.73
C PHE A 75 3.89 -3.61 2.63
N ALA A 76 3.04 -4.20 3.46
CA ALA A 76 2.27 -3.48 4.47
C ALA A 76 2.55 -4.07 5.85
N ASP A 77 2.98 -3.20 6.76
CA ASP A 77 3.29 -3.52 8.15
C ASP A 77 2.17 -3.08 9.07
N GLU A 78 2.03 -3.76 10.20
CA GLU A 78 1.14 -3.30 11.26
C GLU A 78 1.74 -2.09 11.96
N SER A 79 0.87 -1.19 12.40
CA SER A 79 1.25 0.00 13.17
C SER A 79 0.45 0.04 14.48
N VAL A 80 0.37 1.20 15.11
CA VAL A 80 -0.28 1.41 16.40
C VAL A 80 -1.75 0.96 16.35
N SER A 81 -2.12 0.05 17.24
CA SER A 81 -3.49 -0.42 17.36
C SER A 81 -4.24 0.34 18.45
N TYR A 82 -5.27 1.10 18.06
CA TYR A 82 -6.12 1.78 19.03
C TYR A 82 -7.08 0.80 19.70
N LYS A 83 -7.05 0.76 21.03
CA LYS A 83 -7.95 -0.05 21.85
C LYS A 83 -9.28 0.69 22.04
N ARG A 84 -10.41 0.03 21.75
CA ARG A 84 -11.78 0.53 22.00
C ARG A 84 -12.58 -0.54 22.72
N GLY A 85 -13.49 -0.14 23.61
CA GLY A 85 -14.48 -1.04 24.20
C GLY A 85 -15.68 -1.23 23.27
N LYS A 86 -16.22 -2.46 23.22
CA LYS A 86 -17.56 -2.72 22.68
C LYS A 86 -18.41 -3.30 23.82
N PRO A 87 -19.47 -2.62 24.26
CA PRO A 87 -20.42 -3.15 25.23
C PRO A 87 -21.05 -4.46 24.74
N ARG A 88 -21.30 -5.39 25.65
CA ARG A 88 -21.96 -6.68 25.43
C ARG A 88 -22.94 -6.98 26.57
N ALA A 89 -23.77 -8.00 26.36
CA ALA A 89 -24.73 -8.46 27.35
C ALA A 89 -24.07 -8.79 28.70
N GLN A 90 -24.87 -8.75 29.77
CA GLN A 90 -24.44 -9.04 31.15
C GLN A 90 -23.31 -8.12 31.64
N GLY A 91 -23.32 -6.82 31.28
CA GLY A 91 -22.33 -5.84 31.74
C GLY A 91 -20.90 -6.05 31.22
N ARG A 92 -20.69 -6.94 30.24
CA ARG A 92 -19.35 -7.28 29.72
C ARG A 92 -18.84 -6.23 28.73
N ILE A 93 -17.53 -5.99 28.72
CA ILE A 93 -16.86 -5.14 27.71
C ILE A 93 -15.85 -5.98 26.93
N TYR A 94 -16.02 -6.06 25.61
CA TYR A 94 -15.07 -6.73 24.74
C TYR A 94 -14.12 -5.74 24.10
N LYS A 95 -12.88 -6.18 23.86
CA LYS A 95 -11.86 -5.38 23.18
C LYS A 95 -12.13 -5.34 21.67
N ARG A 96 -12.31 -4.14 21.13
CA ARG A 96 -12.34 -3.85 19.69
C ARG A 96 -11.06 -3.11 19.32
N LEU A 97 -10.23 -3.72 18.47
CA LEU A 97 -9.00 -3.11 17.97
C LEU A 97 -9.26 -2.35 16.67
N LYS A 98 -8.94 -1.06 16.63
CA LYS A 98 -8.83 -0.29 15.38
C LYS A 98 -7.36 -0.27 14.98
N ARG A 99 -6.98 -1.26 14.16
CA ARG A 99 -5.60 -1.40 13.67
C ARG A 99 -5.31 -0.39 12.57
N THR A 100 -4.10 0.14 12.57
CA THR A 100 -3.53 0.93 11.48
C THR A 100 -2.37 0.18 10.82
N SER A 101 -1.87 0.70 9.71
CA SER A 101 -0.78 0.10 8.96
C SER A 101 0.15 1.14 8.35
N HIS A 102 1.34 0.68 7.99
CA HIS A 102 2.31 1.39 7.17
C HIS A 102 2.40 0.69 5.82
N LEU A 103 2.39 1.46 4.73
CA LEU A 103 2.59 0.94 3.38
C LEU A 103 3.94 1.45 2.87
N THR A 104 4.77 0.54 2.37
CA THR A 104 6.00 0.87 1.67
C THR A 104 5.92 0.29 0.27
N VAL A 105 6.16 1.14 -0.74
CA VAL A 105 6.25 0.78 -2.15
C VAL A 105 7.64 1.15 -2.62
N LYS A 106 8.34 0.22 -3.26
CA LYS A 106 9.58 0.45 -3.98
C LYS A 106 9.37 0.14 -5.46
N VAL A 107 9.87 1.01 -6.31
CA VAL A 107 9.93 0.82 -7.76
C VAL A 107 11.38 0.75 -8.18
N SER A 108 11.68 -0.13 -9.12
CA SER A 108 13.00 -0.26 -9.70
C SER A 108 12.92 -0.18 -11.22
N ASP A 109 14.03 0.15 -11.85
CA ASP A 109 14.19 0.00 -13.30
C ASP A 109 14.13 -1.50 -13.67
N THR A 110 13.52 -1.79 -14.82
CA THR A 110 13.37 -3.15 -15.37
C THR A 110 14.66 -3.63 -16.05
N SER A 111 15.49 -2.69 -16.53
CA SER A 111 16.73 -2.98 -17.29
C SER A 111 17.92 -3.45 -16.43
N LYS A 112 17.67 -3.81 -15.16
CA LYS A 112 18.59 -4.53 -14.27
C LYS A 112 17.93 -5.78 -13.69
#